data_AF-A0A934H6V5-F1
#
_entry.id   AF-A0A934H6V5-F1
#
_cell.length_a   1.000
_cell.length_b   1.000
_cell.length_c   1.000
_cell.angle_alpha   90.00
_cell.angle_beta   90.00
_cell.angle_gamma   90.00
#
_symmetry.space_group_name_H-M   'P 1'
#
loop_
_entity.id
_entity.type
_entity.pdbx_description
1 polymer ?
#
loop_
_entity_poly.entity_id
_entity_poly.type
_entity_poly.pdbx_seq_one_letter_code
_entity_poly.pdbx_strand_id
1 'polypeptide(L)'
;MASRIQAIGALRPRIELDKTAQKAELVRVLARATSLTEGSVDLVIKELRDQIIEYFRTGRAVKIEGLGTWTPNIELDGTLNVQYRADSALINGINMEGTFTGNVANRENIGKTGEQLVARWNELNPQDQVE
;
A
#
# COMPACT_ATOMS: atom_id res chain seq x y z
N MET A 1 16.58 -8.19 -26.96
CA MET A 1 17.37 -7.24 -26.16
C MET A 1 16.39 -6.55 -25.23
N ALA A 2 16.48 -6.84 -23.93
CA ALA A 2 15.60 -6.23 -22.94
C ALA A 2 16.03 -4.78 -22.69
N SER A 3 15.08 -3.93 -22.33
CA SER A 3 15.40 -2.60 -21.82
C SER A 3 15.88 -2.70 -20.37
N ARG A 4 16.74 -1.76 -19.96
CA ARG A 4 17.17 -1.59 -18.56
C ARG A 4 15.99 -1.55 -17.58
N ILE A 5 14.87 -0.94 -17.97
CA ILE A 5 13.66 -0.85 -17.15
C ILE A 5 13.01 -2.23 -16.97
N GLN A 6 12.98 -3.07 -18.00
CA GLN A 6 12.44 -4.44 -17.92
C GLN A 6 13.28 -5.32 -17.00
N ALA A 7 14.61 -5.31 -17.15
CA ALA A 7 15.51 -6.10 -16.31
C ALA A 7 15.41 -5.71 -14.83
N ILE A 8 15.44 -4.41 -14.52
CA ILE A 8 15.26 -3.92 -13.15
C ILE A 8 13.86 -4.24 -12.64
N GLY A 9 12.82 -4.07 -13.46
CA GLY A 9 11.45 -4.36 -13.10
C GLY A 9 11.23 -5.83 -12.70
N ALA A 10 11.90 -6.76 -13.38
CA ALA A 10 11.82 -8.19 -13.09
C ALA A 10 12.58 -8.60 -11.83
N LEU A 11 13.75 -8.00 -11.56
CA LEU A 11 14.64 -8.41 -10.47
C LEU A 11 14.55 -7.56 -9.20
N ARG A 12 13.85 -6.42 -9.23
CA ARG A 12 13.71 -5.60 -8.02
C ARG A 12 12.96 -6.36 -6.90
N PRO A 13 13.27 -6.10 -5.63
CA PRO A 13 12.48 -6.62 -4.52
C PRO A 13 11.02 -6.21 -4.65
N ARG A 14 10.11 -7.16 -4.46
CA ARG A 14 8.67 -6.91 -4.54
C ARG A 14 7.95 -7.64 -3.42
N ILE A 15 7.03 -6.94 -2.77
CA ILE A 15 6.10 -7.60 -1.85
C ILE A 15 5.19 -8.52 -2.65
N GLU A 16 5.19 -9.80 -2.31
CA GLU A 16 4.20 -10.74 -2.78
C GLU A 16 2.93 -10.51 -1.99
N LEU A 17 1.91 -9.97 -2.65
CA LEU A 17 0.63 -9.72 -2.02
C LEU A 17 -0.06 -11.05 -1.73
N ASP A 18 -0.37 -11.29 -0.45
CA ASP A 18 -1.29 -12.35 -0.05
C ASP A 18 -2.74 -11.91 -0.27
N LYS A 19 -3.70 -12.75 0.12
CA LYS A 19 -5.13 -12.48 0.07
C LYS A 19 -5.43 -11.16 0.75
N THR A 20 -6.12 -10.28 0.02
CA THR A 20 -6.64 -9.03 0.56
C THR A 20 -7.55 -9.34 1.75
N ALA A 21 -7.17 -8.83 2.93
CA ALA A 21 -7.99 -8.91 4.13
C ALA A 21 -9.37 -8.31 3.86
N GLN A 22 -10.42 -9.09 4.09
CA GLN A 22 -11.79 -8.66 3.83
C GLN A 22 -12.36 -7.94 5.04
N LYS A 23 -13.40 -7.12 4.83
CA LYS A 23 -14.06 -6.36 5.92
C LYS A 23 -14.45 -7.25 7.11
N ALA A 24 -14.98 -8.45 6.85
CA ALA A 24 -15.40 -9.37 7.90
C ALA A 24 -14.22 -9.83 8.79
N GLU A 25 -13.04 -10.04 8.19
CA GLU A 25 -11.83 -10.39 8.93
C GLU A 25 -11.37 -9.21 9.80
N LEU A 26 -11.29 -8.01 9.22
CA LEU A 26 -10.92 -6.79 9.94
C LEU A 26 -11.86 -6.51 11.12
N VAL A 27 -13.17 -6.57 10.90
CA VAL A 27 -14.21 -6.35 11.92
C VAL A 27 -14.04 -7.32 13.09
N ARG A 28 -13.79 -8.60 12.81
CA ARG A 28 -13.58 -9.62 13.84
C ARG A 28 -12.34 -9.33 14.68
N VAL A 29 -11.24 -8.93 14.06
CA VAL A 29 -9.99 -8.60 14.78
C VAL A 29 -10.18 -7.36 15.64
N LEU A 30 -10.83 -6.31 15.12
CA LEU A 30 -11.11 -5.08 15.85
C LEU A 30 -12.06 -5.30 17.04
N ALA A 31 -13.12 -6.09 16.85
CA ALA A 31 -14.07 -6.43 17.91
C ALA A 31 -13.34 -7.09 19.10
N ARG A 32 -12.46 -8.05 18.81
CA ARG A 32 -11.62 -8.71 19.84
C ARG A 32 -10.67 -7.74 20.54
N ALA A 33 -10.10 -6.79 19.81
CA ALA A 33 -9.13 -5.84 20.35
C ALA A 33 -9.77 -4.71 21.18
N THR A 34 -11.04 -4.40 20.96
CA THR A 34 -11.72 -3.22 21.55
C THR A 34 -12.83 -3.56 22.54
N SER A 35 -13.12 -4.84 22.75
CA SER A 35 -14.31 -5.33 23.50
C SER A 35 -15.66 -4.89 22.91
N LEU A 36 -15.67 -4.32 21.70
CA LEU A 36 -16.90 -4.01 20.96
C LEU A 36 -17.44 -5.26 20.28
N THR A 37 -18.75 -5.30 20.06
CA THR A 37 -19.34 -6.34 19.21
C THR A 37 -18.98 -6.12 17.75
N GLU A 38 -18.91 -7.18 16.95
CA GLU A 38 -18.66 -7.07 15.50
C GLU A 38 -19.67 -6.14 14.80
N GLY A 39 -20.93 -6.16 15.24
CA GLY A 39 -21.97 -5.26 14.73
C GLY A 39 -21.70 -3.78 15.04
N SER A 40 -21.22 -3.48 16.25
CA SER A 40 -20.84 -2.12 16.64
C SER A 40 -19.64 -1.62 15.82
N VAL A 41 -18.64 -2.47 15.59
CA VAL A 41 -17.47 -2.12 14.78
C VAL A 41 -17.86 -1.86 13.32
N ASP A 42 -18.68 -2.73 12.72
CA ASP A 42 -19.17 -2.53 11.35
C ASP A 42 -19.99 -1.24 11.20
N LEU A 43 -20.81 -0.90 12.20
CA LEU A 43 -21.52 0.37 12.25
C LEU A 43 -20.55 1.56 12.28
N VAL A 44 -19.57 1.56 13.19
CA VAL A 44 -18.59 2.66 13.30
C VAL A 44 -17.82 2.86 11.98
N ILE A 45 -17.42 1.78 11.30
CA ILE A 45 -16.74 1.88 10.01
C ILE A 45 -17.65 2.50 8.94
N LYS A 46 -18.93 2.14 8.90
CA LYS A 46 -19.91 2.72 7.97
C LYS A 46 -20.17 4.19 8.25
N GLU A 47 -20.40 4.54 9.51
CA GLU A 47 -20.61 5.93 9.91
C GLU A 47 -19.38 6.79 9.61
N LEU A 48 -18.17 6.27 9.86
CA LEU A 48 -16.93 6.98 9.51
C LEU A 48 -16.85 7.27 8.00
N ARG A 49 -17.17 6.29 7.14
CA ARG A 49 -17.22 6.50 5.68
C ARG A 49 -18.20 7.61 5.32
N ASP A 50 -19.41 7.57 5.89
CA ASP A 50 -20.47 8.51 5.53
C ASP A 50 -20.12 9.94 6.00
N GLN A 51 -19.52 10.09 7.19
CA GLN A 51 -19.02 11.39 7.66
C GLN A 51 -17.87 11.92 6.79
N ILE A 52 -16.95 11.06 6.33
CA ILE A 52 -15.90 11.48 5.37
C ILE A 52 -16.52 12.01 4.09
N ILE A 53 -17.56 11.35 3.55
CA ILE A 53 -18.29 11.80 2.37
C ILE A 53 -18.94 13.18 2.60
N GLU A 54 -19.57 13.40 3.76
CA GLU A 54 -20.18 14.71 4.06
C GLU A 54 -19.13 15.84 4.14
N TYR A 55 -17.96 15.58 4.74
CA TYR A 55 -16.88 16.57 4.72
C TYR A 55 -16.40 16.86 3.29
N PHE A 56 -16.29 15.83 2.44
CA PHE A 56 -15.85 16.00 1.05
C PHE A 56 -16.81 16.81 0.21
N ARG A 57 -18.12 16.68 0.43
CA ARG A 57 -19.13 17.53 -0.23
C ARG A 57 -18.94 19.02 0.03
N THR A 58 -18.29 19.37 1.13
CA THR A 58 -17.95 20.75 1.49
C THR A 58 -16.51 21.14 1.16
N GLY A 59 -15.77 20.30 0.43
CA GLY A 59 -14.36 20.54 0.06
C GLY A 59 -13.38 20.38 1.22
N ARG A 60 -13.78 19.74 2.33
CA ARG A 60 -12.94 19.60 3.53
C ARG A 60 -12.21 18.27 3.53
N ALA A 61 -10.89 18.29 3.70
CA ALA A 61 -10.09 17.10 3.95
C ALA A 61 -10.34 16.55 5.37
N VAL A 62 -10.19 15.23 5.52
CA VAL A 62 -10.32 14.53 6.81
C VAL A 62 -8.99 13.89 7.16
N LYS A 63 -8.43 14.26 8.31
CA LYS A 63 -7.22 13.64 8.90
C LYS A 63 -7.63 12.77 10.08
N ILE A 64 -7.18 11.52 10.08
CA ILE A 64 -7.28 10.62 11.23
C ILE A 64 -5.85 10.27 11.66
N GLU A 65 -5.51 10.66 12.88
CA GLU A 65 -4.20 10.37 13.47
C GLU A 65 -3.92 8.86 13.45
N GLY A 66 -2.70 8.48 13.07
CA GLY A 66 -2.30 7.08 12.97
C GLY A 66 -2.72 6.36 11.67
N LEU A 67 -3.64 6.93 10.88
CA LEU A 67 -4.06 6.36 9.58
C LEU A 67 -3.58 7.21 8.41
N GLY A 68 -4.04 8.45 8.33
CA GLY A 68 -3.69 9.34 7.23
C GLY A 68 -4.67 10.49 7.02
N THR A 69 -4.50 11.14 5.88
CA THR A 69 -5.36 12.22 5.41
C THR A 69 -5.99 11.82 4.10
N TRP A 70 -7.33 11.91 4.02
CA TRP A 70 -8.06 11.83 2.77
C TRP A 70 -8.52 13.24 2.35
N THR A 71 -8.24 13.61 1.10
CA THR A 71 -8.49 14.95 0.56
C THR A 71 -9.35 14.83 -0.70
N PRO A 72 -10.49 15.54 -0.80
CA PRO A 72 -11.25 15.60 -2.05
C PRO A 72 -10.44 16.39 -3.09
N ASN A 73 -10.49 15.94 -4.34
CA ASN A 73 -9.80 16.58 -5.46
C ASN A 73 -10.70 16.54 -6.70
N ILE A 74 -10.46 17.44 -7.65
CA ILE A 74 -11.25 17.58 -8.88
C ILE A 74 -10.31 17.64 -10.09
N GLU A 75 -10.61 16.83 -11.10
CA GLU A 75 -9.89 16.83 -12.36
C GLU A 75 -10.40 17.96 -13.29
N LEU A 76 -9.66 18.24 -14.37
CA LEU A 76 -10.00 19.31 -15.32
C LEU A 76 -11.36 19.10 -16.02
N ASP A 77 -11.83 17.86 -16.11
CA ASP A 77 -13.12 17.50 -16.69
C ASP A 77 -14.29 17.58 -15.67
N GLY A 78 -14.00 17.95 -14.43
CA GLY A 78 -14.98 18.03 -13.33
C GLY A 78 -15.18 16.72 -12.56
N THR A 79 -14.46 15.65 -12.89
CA THR A 79 -14.52 14.38 -12.16
C THR A 79 -13.95 14.55 -10.75
N LEU A 80 -14.73 14.21 -9.73
CA LEU A 80 -14.28 14.20 -8.34
C LEU A 80 -13.55 12.90 -8.01
N ASN A 81 -12.42 13.01 -7.32
CA ASN A 81 -11.69 11.88 -6.77
C ASN A 81 -11.18 12.17 -5.35
N VAL A 82 -10.54 11.16 -4.74
CA VAL A 82 -10.03 11.24 -3.38
C VAL A 82 -8.54 10.91 -3.40
N GLN A 83 -7.73 11.83 -2.90
CA GLN A 83 -6.33 11.60 -2.65
C GLN A 83 -6.14 11.08 -1.23
N TYR A 84 -5.30 10.05 -1.05
CA TYR A 84 -4.93 9.52 0.25
C TYR A 84 -3.44 9.72 0.50
N ARG A 85 -3.11 10.24 1.68
CA ARG A 85 -1.74 10.32 2.20
C ARG A 85 -1.68 9.54 3.52
N ALA A 86 -0.90 8.46 3.53
CA ALA A 86 -0.65 7.69 4.74
C ALA A 86 0.05 8.54 5.81
N ASP A 87 -0.35 8.34 7.07
CA ASP A 87 0.32 8.96 8.21
C ASP A 87 1.70 8.32 8.44
N SER A 88 2.64 9.09 9.00
CA SER A 88 3.99 8.58 9.28
C SER A 88 3.97 7.46 10.30
N ALA A 89 3.02 7.43 11.24
CA ALA A 89 2.88 6.33 12.19
C ALA A 89 2.62 4.99 11.48
N LEU A 90 1.78 4.99 10.44
CA LEU A 90 1.48 3.79 9.66
C LEU A 90 2.73 3.31 8.88
N ILE A 91 3.44 4.25 8.26
CA ILE A 91 4.67 3.96 7.49
C ILE A 91 5.79 3.46 8.43
N ASN A 92 5.97 4.10 9.58
CA ASN A 92 7.00 3.71 10.54
C ASN A 92 6.69 2.35 11.18
N GLY A 93 5.40 2.05 11.42
CA GLY A 93 4.96 0.77 11.96
C GLY A 93 5.37 -0.42 11.08
N ILE A 94 5.24 -0.30 9.76
CA ILE A 94 5.63 -1.38 8.83
C ILE A 94 7.14 -1.45 8.58
N ASN A 95 7.87 -0.35 8.77
CA ASN A 95 9.32 -0.28 8.56
C ASN A 95 10.13 -0.59 9.83
N MET A 96 9.46 -0.89 10.95
CA MET A 96 10.13 -1.35 12.16
C MET A 96 10.83 -2.69 11.89
N GLU A 97 12.09 -2.78 12.31
CA GLU A 97 12.92 -3.96 12.07
C GLU A 97 12.26 -5.22 12.64
N GLY A 98 12.14 -6.26 11.81
CA GLY A 98 11.51 -7.53 12.19
C GLY A 98 9.98 -7.55 12.17
N THR A 99 9.30 -6.43 11.91
CA THR A 99 7.82 -6.37 11.96
C THR A 99 7.16 -6.86 10.68
N PHE A 100 7.78 -6.67 9.52
CA PHE A 100 7.22 -7.17 8.26
C PHE A 100 7.37 -8.69 8.15
N THR A 101 6.25 -9.40 8.23
CA THR A 101 6.19 -10.87 8.18
C THR A 101 5.78 -11.43 6.82
N GLY A 102 5.50 -10.56 5.84
CA GLY A 102 5.10 -10.98 4.49
C GLY A 102 6.24 -11.54 3.64
N ASN A 103 5.87 -12.06 2.47
CA ASN A 103 6.83 -12.57 1.50
C ASN A 103 7.37 -11.44 0.61
N VAL A 104 8.68 -11.47 0.36
CA VAL A 104 9.35 -10.56 -0.56
C VAL A 104 10.00 -11.39 -1.65
N ALA A 105 9.48 -11.28 -2.87
CA ALA A 105 10.13 -11.81 -4.07
C ALA A 105 11.44 -11.05 -4.30
N ASN A 106 12.46 -11.75 -4.81
CA ASN A 106 13.80 -11.19 -5.04
C ASN A 106 14.41 -10.55 -3.79
N ARG A 107 14.18 -11.13 -2.60
CA ARG A 107 14.68 -10.59 -1.32
C ARG A 107 16.20 -10.45 -1.32
N GLU A 108 16.91 -11.33 -2.02
CA GLU A 108 18.36 -11.29 -2.19
C GLU A 108 18.87 -10.11 -3.02
N ASN A 109 17.96 -9.34 -3.63
CA ASN A 109 18.27 -8.13 -4.38
C ASN A 109 18.02 -6.85 -3.58
N ILE A 110 17.60 -6.94 -2.32
CA ILE A 110 17.50 -5.78 -1.43
C ILE A 110 18.88 -5.14 -1.27
N GLY A 111 18.95 -3.81 -1.46
CA GLY A 111 20.19 -3.04 -1.38
C GLY A 111 21.04 -3.02 -2.66
N LYS A 112 20.66 -3.76 -3.71
CA LYS A 112 21.39 -3.73 -4.99
C LYS A 112 21.08 -2.48 -5.82
N THR A 113 22.09 -2.01 -6.55
CA THR A 113 21.93 -0.91 -7.51
C THR A 113 21.30 -1.40 -8.81
N GLY A 114 20.76 -0.48 -9.62
CA GLY A 114 20.20 -0.83 -10.93
C GLY A 114 21.19 -1.52 -11.86
N GLU A 115 22.49 -1.17 -11.79
CA GLU A 115 23.55 -1.81 -12.58
C GLU A 115 23.81 -3.25 -12.13
N GLN A 116 23.83 -3.49 -10.82
CA GLN A 116 23.96 -4.85 -10.27
C GLN A 116 22.78 -5.74 -10.65
N LEU A 117 21.57 -5.18 -10.76
CA LEU A 117 20.40 -5.91 -11.25
C LEU A 117 20.51 -6.22 -12.75
N VAL A 118 21.03 -5.28 -13.56
CA VAL A 118 21.26 -5.52 -14.99
C VAL A 118 22.33 -6.58 -15.22
N ALA A 119 23.45 -6.53 -14.50
CA ALA A 119 24.48 -7.56 -14.57
C ALA A 119 23.91 -8.95 -14.22
N ARG A 120 23.14 -9.04 -13.13
CA ARG A 120 22.43 -10.27 -12.73
C ARG A 120 21.41 -10.73 -13.78
N TRP A 121 20.71 -9.81 -14.44
CA TRP A 121 19.80 -10.15 -15.54
C TRP A 121 20.56 -10.75 -16.72
N ASN A 122 21.69 -10.16 -17.11
CA ASN A 122 22.50 -10.61 -18.23
C ASN A 122 23.13 -11.98 -17.97
N GLU A 123 23.47 -12.29 -16.72
CA GLU A 123 23.89 -13.63 -16.29
C GLU A 123 22.76 -14.67 -16.39
N LEU A 124 21.56 -14.30 -15.94
CA LEU A 124 20.39 -15.19 -15.93
C LEU A 124 19.74 -15.36 -17.32
N ASN A 125 19.87 -14.37 -18.20
CA ASN A 125 19.28 -14.34 -19.53
C ASN A 125 20.33 -14.01 -20.62
N PRO A 126 21.27 -14.94 -20.91
CA PRO A 126 22.32 -14.68 -21.91
C PRO A 126 21.80 -14.39 -23.33
N GLN A 127 20.58 -14.83 -23.64
CA GLN A 127 19.92 -14.64 -24.94
C GLN A 127 19.17 -13.30 -25.05
N ASP A 128 18.97 -12.59 -23.95
CA ASP A 128 18.21 -11.33 -23.89
C ASP A 128 18.92 -10.29 -23.02
N GLN A 129 20.18 -10.05 -23.36
CA GLN A 129 21.02 -9.10 -22.65
C GLN A 129 20.50 -7.66 -22.81
N VAL A 130 20.80 -6.85 -21.80
CA VAL A 130 20.63 -5.40 -21.79
C VAL A 130 22.00 -4.76 -22.02
N GLU A 131 22.06 -3.78 -22.93
CA GLU A 131 23.21 -2.87 -23.10
C GLU A 131 23.37 -1.87 -21.95
#